data_AF-A0A6L3X4Q9-F1
#
_entry.id   AF-A0A6L3X4Q9-F1
#
_cell.length_a   1.000
_cell.length_b   1.000
_cell.length_c   1.000
_cell.angle_alpha   90.00
_cell.angle_beta   90.00
_cell.angle_gamma   90.00
#
_symmetry.space_group_name_H-M   'P 1'
#
loop_
_entity.id
_entity.type
_entity.pdbx_description
1 polymer ?
#
loop_
_entity_poly.entity_id
_entity_poly.type
_entity_poly.pdbx_seq_one_letter_code
_entity_poly.pdbx_strand_id
1 'polypeptide(L)' 'YPLRRQPPTCIRDRYEDIERPGLFIETFLMGSWIEHLRQQERHTMNDLLLQSRVLAFHQGTTSPAIRYLVAPV' A
#
# COMPACT_ATOMS: atom_id res chain seq x y z
N TYR A 1 14.70 5.97 26.83
CA TYR A 1 14.36 5.14 25.66
C TYR A 1 12.84 5.16 25.49
N PRO A 2 12.24 6.02 24.65
CA PRO A 2 10.80 5.99 24.52
C PRO A 2 10.39 4.85 23.59
N LEU A 3 9.40 4.12 24.07
CA LEU A 3 8.75 2.97 23.45
C LEU A 3 8.41 3.25 21.98
N ARG A 4 8.93 2.39 21.10
CA ARG A 4 8.50 2.23 19.71
C ARG A 4 7.02 1.86 19.76
N ARG A 5 6.12 2.85 19.68
CA ARG A 5 4.71 2.60 19.37
C ARG A 5 4.72 1.92 18.00
N GLN A 6 4.59 0.59 17.96
CA GLN A 6 4.28 -0.10 16.71
C GLN A 6 2.97 0.53 16.21
N PRO A 7 2.95 1.15 15.01
CA PRO A 7 1.69 1.61 14.45
C PRO A 7 0.73 0.42 14.37
N PRO A 8 -0.56 0.60 14.63
CA PRO A 8 -1.51 -0.49 14.56
C PRO A 8 -1.50 -1.08 13.14
N THR A 9 -1.04 -2.32 13.01
CA THR A 9 -1.33 -3.37 12.01
C THR A 9 -1.37 -3.04 10.51
N CYS A 10 -0.98 -1.85 10.05
CA CYS A 10 -1.10 -1.30 8.68
C CYS A 10 -2.20 -0.23 8.60
N ILE A 11 -1.78 1.03 8.47
CA ILE A 11 -2.68 2.13 8.09
C ILE A 11 -2.71 2.19 6.57
N ARG A 12 -3.91 2.21 6.00
CA ARG A 12 -4.15 2.36 4.56
C ARG A 12 -4.84 3.68 4.31
N ASP A 13 -4.12 4.60 3.70
CA ASP A 13 -4.67 5.88 3.27
C ASP A 13 -4.76 5.93 1.75
N ARG A 14 -5.82 6.56 1.24
CA ARG A 14 -6.02 6.76 -0.20
C ARG A 14 -6.20 8.25 -0.49
N TYR A 15 -5.46 8.72 -1.47
CA TYR A 15 -5.44 10.11 -1.89
C TYR A 15 -5.73 10.19 -3.39
N GLU A 16 -6.39 11.26 -3.81
CA GLU A 16 -6.47 11.67 -5.22
C GLU A 16 -5.59 12.90 -5.41
N ASP A 17 -4.82 12.92 -6.51
CA ASP A 17 -4.00 14.06 -6.87
C ASP A 17 -4.89 15.20 -7.41
N ILE A 18 -4.87 16.35 -6.74
CA ILE A 18 -5.66 17.52 -7.10
C ILE A 18 -5.14 18.18 -8.39
N GLU A 19 -3.83 18.12 -8.64
CA GLU A 19 -3.22 18.64 -9.87
C GLU A 19 -3.43 17.69 -11.06
N ARG A 20 -3.70 16.41 -10.79
CA ARG A 20 -3.91 15.36 -11.80
C ARG A 20 -5.15 14.51 -11.47
N PRO A 21 -6.37 15.03 -11.71
CA PRO A 21 -7.60 14.30 -11.42
C PRO A 21 -7.62 12.90 -12.06
N GLY A 22 -8.11 11.91 -11.30
CA GLY A 22 -8.10 10.50 -11.70
C GLY A 22 -6.80 9.74 -11.37
N LEU A 23 -5.75 10.42 -10.89
CA LEU A 23 -4.58 9.75 -10.32
C LEU A 23 -4.81 9.47 -8.82
N PHE A 24 -4.87 8.18 -8.48
CA PHE A 24 -5.04 7.73 -7.10
C PHE A 24 -3.73 7.16 -6.53
N ILE A 25 -3.44 7.50 -5.28
CA ILE A 25 -2.28 7.02 -4.52
C ILE A 25 -2.78 6.32 -3.27
N GLU A 26 -2.40 5.06 -3.10
CA GLU A 26 -2.64 4.29 -1.87
C GLU A 26 -1.33 4.13 -1.09
N THR A 27 -1.35 4.47 0.19
CA THR A 27 -0.17 4.44 1.07
C THR A 27 -0.39 3.44 2.20
N PHE A 28 0.63 2.60 2.45
CA PHE A 28 0.63 1.59 3.51
C PHE A 28 1.73 1.91 4.52
N LEU A 29 1.37 2.24 5.76
CA LEU A 29 2.34 2.43 6.83
C LEU A 29 2.44 1.17 7.69
N MET A 30 3.60 0.54 7.70
CA MET A 30 3.87 -0.69 8.46
C MET A 30 5.04 -0.49 9.45
N GLY A 31 5.05 -1.25 10.55
CA GLY A 31 6.06 -1.13 11.60
C GLY A 31 7.43 -1.72 11.24
N SER A 32 7.48 -2.55 10.20
CA SER A 32 8.72 -3.10 9.64
C SER A 32 8.55 -3.65 8.22
N TRP A 33 9.66 -3.79 7.50
CA TRP A 33 9.69 -4.48 6.22
C TRP A 33 9.31 -5.97 6.33
N ILE A 34 9.64 -6.63 7.44
CA ILE A 34 9.29 -8.04 7.63
C ILE A 34 7.79 -8.26 7.83
N GLU A 35 7.06 -7.29 8.39
CA GLU A 35 5.60 -7.30 8.42
C GLU A 35 5.02 -7.22 7.01
N HIS A 36 5.57 -6.36 6.14
CA HIS A 36 5.18 -6.28 4.73
C HIS A 36 5.37 -7.62 4.00
N LEU A 37 6.55 -8.24 4.13
CA LEU A 37 6.83 -9.52 3.48
C LEU A 37 5.89 -10.63 3.98
N ARG A 38 5.62 -10.69 5.28
CA ARG A 38 4.66 -11.66 5.84
C ARG A 38 3.24 -11.44 5.35
N GLN A 39 2.83 -10.19 5.13
CA GLN A 39 1.54 -9.89 4.52
C GLN A 39 1.51 -10.36 3.06
N GLN A 40 2.58 -10.13 2.29
CA GLN A 40 2.68 -10.60 0.91
C GLN A 40 2.64 -12.13 0.82
N GLU A 41 3.39 -12.84 1.66
CA GLU A 41 3.40 -14.31 1.72
C GLU A 41 2.03 -14.89 2.06
N ARG A 42 1.21 -14.15 2.82
CA ARG A 42 -0.13 -14.56 3.25
C ARG A 42 -1.25 -14.04 2.34
N HIS A 43 -0.94 -13.57 1.12
CA HIS A 43 -1.97 -13.16 0.16
C HIS A 43 -3.06 -14.26 0.05
N THR A 44 -4.25 -13.92 0.52
CA THR A 44 -5.40 -14.81 0.40
C THR A 44 -6.02 -14.68 -0.98
N MET A 45 -6.83 -15.66 -1.39
CA MET A 45 -7.62 -15.54 -2.62
C MET A 45 -8.50 -14.28 -2.61
N ASN A 46 -8.98 -13.87 -1.43
CA ASN A 46 -9.77 -12.66 -1.28
C ASN A 46 -8.94 -11.39 -1.54
N ASP A 47 -7.68 -11.36 -1.11
CA ASP A 47 -6.77 -10.24 -1.39
C ASP A 47 -6.49 -10.10 -2.89
N LEU A 48 -6.29 -11.23 -3.58
CA LEU A 48 -6.10 -11.26 -5.03
C LEU A 48 -7.35 -10.79 -5.79
N LEU A 49 -8.54 -11.19 -5.35
CA LEU A 49 -9.81 -10.75 -5.95
C LEU A 49 -10.02 -9.25 -5.75
N LEU A 50 -9.72 -8.74 -4.55
CA LEU A 50 -9.81 -7.31 -4.25
C LEU A 50 -8.82 -6.52 -5.11
N GLN A 51 -7.56 -6.96 -5.17
CA GLN A 51 -6.54 -6.32 -6.01
C GLN A 51 -6.94 -6.31 -7.49
N SER A 52 -7.45 -7.44 -7.99
CA SER A 52 -7.91 -7.55 -9.38
C SER A 52 -9.06 -6.59 -9.68
N ARG A 53 -10.02 -6.46 -8.75
CA ARG A 53 -11.13 -5.52 -8.89
C ARG A 53 -10.64 -4.07 -8.89
N VAL A 54 -9.67 -3.72 -8.03
CA VAL A 54 -9.08 -2.38 -8.01
C VAL A 54 -8.32 -2.10 -9.30
N LEU A 55 -7.50 -3.05 -9.77
CA LEU A 55 -6.74 -2.92 -11.02
C LEU A 55 -7.63 -2.80 -12.26
N ALA A 56 -8.84 -3.37 -12.24
CA ALA A 56 -9.80 -3.23 -13.33
C ALA A 56 -10.27 -1.77 -13.55
N PHE A 57 -10.13 -0.89 -12.55
CA PHE A 57 -10.41 0.54 -12.70
C PHE A 57 -9.23 1.34 -13.26
N HIS A 58 -8.04 0.74 -13.37
CA HIS A 58 -6.87 1.41 -13.91
C HIS A 58 -6.99 1.59 -15.42
N GLN A 59 -6.87 2.83 -15.89
CA GLN A 59 -7.06 3.18 -17.30
C GLN A 59 -5.73 3.32 -18.08
N GLY A 60 -4.58 3.16 -17.41
CA GLY A 60 -3.26 3.28 -18.04
C GLY A 60 -2.84 2.02 -18.79
N THR A 61 -1.96 2.18 -19.78
CA THR A 61 -1.39 1.06 -20.57
C THR A 61 -0.35 0.24 -19.82
N THR A 62 0.23 0.78 -18.75
CA THR A 62 1.19 0.11 -17.87
C THR A 62 0.58 -0.14 -16.50
N SER A 63 1.08 -1.15 -15.77
CA SER A 63 0.66 -1.37 -14.37
C SER A 63 0.91 -0.12 -13.50
N PRO A 64 0.11 0.10 -12.44
CA PRO A 64 0.35 1.18 -11.48
C PRO A 64 1.76 1.10 -10.88
N ALA A 65 2.39 2.25 -10.69
CA ALA A 65 3.71 2.32 -10.10
C ALA A 65 3.67 1.96 -8.61
N ILE A 66 4.58 1.09 -8.16
CA ILE A 66 4.75 0.71 -6.76
C ILE A 66 6.09 1.28 -6.26
N ARG A 67 6.10 1.87 -5.07
CA ARG A 67 7.30 2.41 -4.43
C ARG A 67 7.36 2.01 -2.97
N TYR A 68 8.55 1.69 -2.50
CA TYR A 68 8.82 1.34 -1.10
C TYR A 68 9.75 2.40 -0.50
N LEU A 69 9.33 2.97 0.62
CA LEU A 69 10.07 4.01 1.33
C LEU A 69 10.40 3.52 2.75
N VAL A 70 11.58 3.86 3.23
CA VAL A 70 12.03 3.55 4.59
C VAL A 70 12.38 4.87 5.26
N ALA A 71 11.87 5.08 6.47
CA ALA A 71 12.24 6.25 7.26
C ALA A 71 13.74 6.19 7.60
N PRO A 72 14.47 7.32 7.54
CA PRO A 72 15.87 7.36 7.95
C PRO A 72 16.03 6.97 9.42
N VAL A 73 17.20 6.43 9.76
CA VAL A 73 17.60 6.00 11.11
C VAL A 73 18.12 7.18 11.91
#